data_AF-A0A7Y1Y8F5-F1
#
_entry.id   AF-A0A7Y1Y8F5-F1
#
_cell.length_a   1.000
_cell.length_b   1.000
_cell.length_c   1.000
_cell.angle_alpha   90.00
_cell.angle_beta   90.00
_cell.angle_gamma   90.00
#
_symmetry.space_group_name_H-M   'P 1'
#
loop_
_entity.id
_entity.type
_entity.pdbx_description
1 polymer ?
#
loop_
_entity_poly.entity_id
_entity_poly.type
_entity_poly.pdbx_seq_one_letter_code
_entity_poly.pdbx_strand_id
1 'polypeptide(L)'
;MGAYRSLIRWIGDKPWFRWAARWVLPWIDKRLLSRGWRATPFPTLLLTTTGHQSGASHEAPLYYLEDEGFVVIASNYGNHEPDWSRNLVATPVCRVKVGTAEVAARAEAVGHDRWHHYLDRFASFYPPYRDYVQRAGRDIPMWRLVPQPAEA
;
A
#
# COMPACT_ATOMS: atom_id res chain seq x y z
N MET A 1 4.28 -34.32 1.94
CA MET A 1 4.14 -32.84 1.99
C MET A 1 4.19 -32.31 3.44
N GLY A 2 5.23 -32.62 4.23
CA GLY A 2 5.29 -32.25 5.66
C GLY A 2 6.55 -31.47 6.08
N ALA A 3 7.65 -31.58 5.34
CA ALA A 3 8.93 -30.95 5.69
C ALA A 3 8.96 -29.42 5.47
N TYR A 4 8.19 -28.93 4.49
CA TYR A 4 8.20 -27.51 4.09
C TYR A 4 7.52 -26.58 5.10
N ARG A 5 6.43 -27.03 5.75
CA ARG A 5 5.70 -26.24 6.76
C ARG A 5 6.51 -26.08 8.06
N SER A 6 7.29 -27.11 8.43
CA SER A 6 8.14 -27.09 9.62
C SER A 6 9.34 -26.16 9.46
N LEU A 7 9.91 -26.09 8.25
CA LEU A 7 11.05 -25.22 7.94
C LEU A 7 10.65 -23.73 7.97
N ILE A 8 9.49 -23.38 7.41
CA ILE A 8 8.98 -22.00 7.39
C ILE A 8 8.73 -21.48 8.81
N ARG A 9 8.14 -22.31 9.67
CA ARG A 9 7.85 -21.95 11.07
C ARG A 9 9.14 -21.73 11.88
N TRP A 10 10.14 -22.60 11.70
CA TRP A 10 11.43 -22.46 12.37
C TRP A 10 12.23 -21.22 11.94
N ILE A 11 12.10 -20.80 10.67
CA ILE A 11 12.74 -19.58 10.16
C ILE A 11 11.99 -18.32 10.66
N GLY A 12 10.65 -18.35 10.69
CA GLY A 12 9.80 -17.23 11.11
C GLY A 12 10.00 -16.77 12.56
N ASP A 13 10.34 -17.69 13.46
CA ASP A 13 10.51 -17.41 14.90
C ASP A 13 11.88 -16.79 15.26
N LYS A 14 12.82 -16.69 14.31
CA LYS A 14 14.15 -16.15 14.58
C LYS A 14 14.12 -14.60 14.62
N PRO A 15 14.65 -13.95 15.67
CA PRO A 15 14.67 -12.49 15.78
C PRO A 15 15.36 -11.78 14.61
N TRP A 16 16.43 -12.39 14.06
CA TRP A 16 17.14 -11.85 12.89
C TRP A 16 16.33 -11.99 11.60
N PHE A 17 15.46 -12.99 11.47
CA PHE A 17 14.56 -13.14 10.32
C PHE A 17 13.40 -12.15 10.41
N ARG A 18 12.86 -11.91 11.61
CA ARG A 18 11.87 -10.83 11.85
C ARG A 18 12.48 -9.45 11.60
N TRP A 19 13.75 -9.27 11.94
CA TRP A 19 14.53 -8.06 11.63
C TRP A 19 14.83 -7.94 10.13
N ALA A 20 15.25 -9.01 9.46
CA ALA A 20 15.55 -9.03 8.03
C ALA A 20 14.27 -8.90 7.19
N ALA A 21 13.19 -9.58 7.54
CA ALA A 21 11.87 -9.43 6.94
C ALA A 21 11.38 -7.98 7.01
N ARG A 22 11.61 -7.30 8.15
CA ARG A 22 11.28 -5.88 8.34
C ARG A 22 12.04 -4.93 7.41
N TRP A 23 13.24 -5.28 6.93
CA TRP A 23 14.10 -4.39 6.14
C TRP A 23 14.34 -4.84 4.69
N VAL A 24 14.30 -6.15 4.43
CA VAL A 24 14.67 -6.78 3.15
C VAL A 24 13.45 -7.12 2.31
N LEU A 25 12.32 -7.55 2.91
CA LEU A 25 11.09 -7.83 2.15
C LEU A 25 10.56 -6.58 1.43
N PRO A 26 10.50 -5.38 2.03
CA PRO A 26 10.06 -4.18 1.30
C PRO A 26 10.95 -3.85 0.09
N TRP A 27 12.24 -4.19 0.12
CA TRP A 27 13.17 -3.94 -0.98
C TRP A 27 13.02 -4.95 -2.11
N ILE A 28 12.80 -6.23 -1.77
CA ILE A 28 12.51 -7.30 -2.73
C ILE A 28 11.13 -7.06 -3.37
N ASP A 29 10.10 -6.78 -2.57
CA ASP A 29 8.75 -6.51 -3.06
C ASP A 29 8.71 -5.28 -3.97
N LYS A 30 9.40 -4.19 -3.59
CA LYS A 30 9.56 -3.01 -4.46
C LYS A 30 10.19 -3.36 -5.81
N ARG A 31 11.24 -4.18 -5.81
CA ARG A 31 11.98 -4.58 -7.03
C ARG A 31 11.24 -5.63 -7.88
N LEU A 32 10.38 -6.44 -7.27
CA LEU A 32 9.53 -7.42 -7.94
C LEU A 32 8.28 -6.76 -8.53
N LEU A 33 7.64 -5.85 -7.78
CA LEU A 33 6.46 -5.13 -8.24
C LEU A 33 6.80 -4.09 -9.31
N SER A 34 7.97 -3.43 -9.24
CA SER A 34 8.47 -2.58 -10.33
C SER A 34 8.73 -3.37 -11.63
N ARG A 35 8.93 -4.69 -11.52
CA ARG A 35 9.08 -5.63 -12.64
C ARG A 35 7.79 -6.36 -13.02
N GLY A 36 6.64 -6.00 -12.43
CA GLY A 36 5.34 -6.59 -12.74
C GLY A 36 5.06 -7.95 -12.09
N TRP A 37 5.89 -8.38 -11.13
CA TRP A 37 5.69 -9.63 -10.40
C TRP A 37 4.82 -9.40 -9.15
N ARG A 38 3.68 -10.09 -9.06
CA ARG A 38 2.80 -10.05 -7.88
C ARG A 38 3.37 -10.98 -6.79
N ALA A 39 3.94 -10.42 -5.73
CA ALA A 39 4.43 -11.19 -4.58
C ALA A 39 3.29 -11.80 -3.73
N THR A 40 2.06 -11.28 -3.88
CA THR A 40 0.88 -11.68 -3.09
C THR A 40 -0.36 -11.88 -3.97
N PRO A 41 -1.32 -12.73 -3.57
CA PRO A 41 -2.55 -12.94 -4.34
C PRO A 41 -3.50 -11.73 -4.32
N PHE A 42 -3.22 -10.72 -3.51
CA PHE A 42 -4.08 -9.55 -3.32
C PHE A 42 -3.93 -8.52 -4.46
N PRO A 43 -5.00 -7.75 -4.76
CA PRO A 43 -4.92 -6.63 -5.70
C PRO A 43 -3.82 -5.66 -5.28
N THR A 44 -2.89 -5.41 -6.19
CA THR A 44 -1.72 -4.55 -5.97
C THR A 44 -1.58 -3.51 -7.06
N LEU A 45 -1.19 -2.31 -6.67
CA LEU A 45 -0.81 -1.23 -7.57
C LEU A 45 0.54 -0.63 -7.15
N LEU A 46 1.21 0.02 -8.08
CA LEU A 46 2.36 0.88 -7.80
C LEU A 46 1.91 2.33 -7.88
N LEU A 47 2.00 3.03 -6.75
CA LEU A 47 1.70 4.46 -6.65
C LEU A 47 2.99 5.27 -6.79
N THR A 48 2.98 6.25 -7.69
CA THR A 48 4.07 7.20 -7.87
C THR A 48 3.62 8.58 -7.41
N THR A 49 4.34 9.17 -6.45
CA THR A 49 4.09 10.49 -5.86
C THR A 49 5.30 11.41 -5.97
N THR A 50 5.09 12.72 -5.85
CA THR A 50 6.17 13.72 -5.77
C THR A 50 6.49 14.04 -4.32
N GLY A 51 7.75 13.91 -3.92
CA GLY A 51 8.21 14.17 -2.56
C GLY A 51 7.94 15.61 -2.13
N HIS A 52 7.14 15.81 -1.08
CA HIS A 52 6.76 17.16 -0.64
C HIS A 52 7.95 18.02 -0.17
N GLN A 53 9.05 17.40 0.28
CA GLN A 53 10.28 18.10 0.67
C GLN A 53 11.34 18.11 -0.42
N SER A 54 11.45 17.01 -1.18
CA SER A 54 12.56 16.77 -2.12
C SER A 54 12.24 17.13 -3.57
N GLY A 55 10.95 17.18 -3.94
CA GLY A 55 10.50 17.23 -5.34
C GLY A 55 10.76 15.94 -6.13
N ALA A 56 11.36 14.91 -5.53
CA ALA A 56 11.75 13.69 -6.22
C ALA A 56 10.55 12.75 -6.43
N SER A 57 10.62 11.89 -7.44
CA SER A 57 9.61 10.84 -7.68
C SER A 57 9.80 9.67 -6.69
N HIS A 58 8.74 9.31 -5.98
CA HIS A 58 8.71 8.21 -5.02
C HIS A 58 7.66 7.17 -5.39
N GLU A 59 8.07 5.91 -5.45
CA GLU A 59 7.20 4.76 -5.73
C GLU A 59 6.90 3.94 -4.46
N ALA A 60 5.63 3.61 -4.27
CA ALA A 60 5.14 2.77 -3.18
C ALA A 60 4.20 1.67 -3.72
N PRO A 61 4.51 0.38 -3.52
CA PRO A 61 3.57 -0.69 -3.80
C PRO A 61 2.49 -0.76 -2.72
N LEU A 62 1.22 -0.84 -3.12
CA LEU A 62 0.08 -0.80 -2.21
C LEU A 62 -0.99 -1.83 -2.60
N TYR A 63 -1.69 -2.35 -1.59
CA TYR A 63 -2.99 -2.97 -1.81
C TYR A 63 -4.04 -1.91 -2.07
N TYR A 64 -5.02 -2.27 -2.89
CA TYR A 64 -6.08 -1.37 -3.27
C TYR A 64 -7.45 -2.05 -3.31
N LEU A 65 -8.49 -1.22 -3.23
CA LEU A 65 -9.87 -1.58 -3.56
C LEU A 65 -10.29 -0.82 -4.82
N GLU A 66 -11.10 -1.44 -5.66
CA GLU A 66 -11.79 -0.76 -6.75
C GLU A 66 -13.11 -0.17 -6.23
N ASP A 67 -13.25 1.14 -6.39
CA ASP A 67 -14.48 1.90 -6.12
C ASP A 67 -14.39 3.30 -6.78
N GLU A 68 -15.01 3.44 -7.97
CA GLU A 68 -14.96 4.67 -8.79
C GLU A 68 -13.53 5.26 -8.89
N GLY A 69 -12.54 4.38 -9.03
CA GLY A 69 -11.12 4.69 -8.85
C GLY A 69 -10.43 3.62 -7.99
N PHE A 70 -9.26 3.96 -7.46
CA PHE A 70 -8.47 3.05 -6.62
C PHE A 70 -8.36 3.59 -5.19
N VAL A 71 -8.93 2.89 -4.23
CA VAL A 71 -8.80 3.27 -2.81
C VAL A 71 -7.57 2.59 -2.23
N VAL A 72 -6.71 3.35 -1.53
CA VAL A 72 -5.50 2.88 -0.86
C VAL A 72 -5.46 3.35 0.61
N ILE A 73 -4.76 2.61 1.47
CA ILE A 73 -4.70 2.86 2.92
C ILE A 73 -3.26 3.14 3.40
N ALA A 74 -3.07 4.26 4.08
CA ALA A 74 -1.78 4.78 4.57
C ALA A 74 -1.31 4.12 5.87
N SER A 75 -1.40 2.79 5.95
CA SER A 75 -1.27 2.07 7.22
C SER A 75 0.14 1.95 7.76
N ASN A 76 1.14 1.75 6.90
CA ASN A 76 2.53 1.46 7.30
C ASN A 76 2.62 0.45 8.47
N TYR A 77 1.83 -0.63 8.39
CA TYR A 77 1.74 -1.66 9.44
C TYR A 77 1.30 -1.16 10.83
N GLY A 78 0.54 -0.05 10.86
CA GLY A 78 0.09 0.61 12.08
C GLY A 78 1.12 1.52 12.73
N ASN A 79 2.17 1.92 12.01
CA ASN A 79 3.18 2.87 12.50
C ASN A 79 2.83 4.32 12.11
N HIS A 80 3.86 5.15 11.93
CA HIS A 80 3.72 6.50 11.43
C HIS A 80 3.13 6.52 10.01
N GLU A 81 2.47 7.62 9.67
CA GLU A 81 1.94 7.84 8.34
C GLU A 81 3.06 7.80 7.29
N PRO A 82 2.92 6.99 6.22
CA PRO A 82 3.94 6.84 5.19
C PRO A 82 4.07 8.12 4.36
N ASP A 83 5.30 8.38 3.90
CA ASP A 83 5.62 9.61 3.16
C ASP A 83 4.79 9.80 1.89
N TRP A 84 4.37 8.72 1.21
CA TRP A 84 3.51 8.84 0.04
C TRP A 84 2.16 9.50 0.37
N SER A 85 1.61 9.28 1.57
CA SER A 85 0.35 9.91 2.01
C SER A 85 0.57 11.41 2.23
N ARG A 86 1.66 11.77 2.91
CA ARG A 86 2.07 13.17 3.11
C ARG A 86 2.35 13.88 1.78
N ASN A 87 2.93 13.18 0.81
CA ASN A 87 3.14 13.68 -0.53
C ASN A 87 1.81 14.00 -1.23
N LEU A 88 0.79 13.16 -1.08
CA LEU A 88 -0.55 13.41 -1.66
C LEU A 88 -1.28 14.58 -1.00
N VAL A 89 -1.05 14.83 0.29
CA VAL A 89 -1.55 16.04 0.97
C VAL A 89 -1.00 17.30 0.31
N ALA A 90 0.30 17.32 0.02
CA ALA A 90 0.95 18.48 -0.59
C ALA A 90 0.65 18.61 -2.09
N THR A 91 0.70 17.49 -2.82
CA THR A 91 0.51 17.42 -4.27
C THR A 91 -0.38 16.22 -4.61
N PRO A 92 -1.69 16.43 -4.86
CA PRO A 92 -2.63 15.34 -5.08
C PRO A 92 -2.49 14.68 -6.47
N VAL A 93 -1.59 15.17 -7.33
CA VAL A 93 -1.33 14.57 -8.63
C VAL A 93 -0.36 13.41 -8.49
N CYS A 94 -0.73 12.26 -9.04
CA CYS A 94 0.04 11.02 -8.91
C CYS A 94 -0.10 10.16 -10.18
N ARG A 95 0.67 9.07 -10.24
CA ARG A 95 0.49 8.01 -11.25
C ARG A 95 0.21 6.69 -10.57
N VAL A 96 -0.66 5.91 -11.19
CA VAL A 96 -1.04 4.59 -10.73
C VAL A 96 -0.72 3.58 -11.81
N LYS A 97 0.05 2.56 -11.46
CA LYS A 97 0.35 1.44 -12.33
C LYS A 97 -0.24 0.14 -11.79
N VAL A 98 -1.04 -0.53 -12.60
CA VAL A 98 -1.64 -1.84 -12.32
C VAL A 98 -1.23 -2.79 -13.42
N GLY A 99 -0.39 -3.78 -13.09
CA GLY A 99 0.21 -4.65 -14.10
C GLY A 99 1.09 -3.85 -15.08
N THR A 100 0.73 -3.87 -16.36
CA THR A 100 1.43 -3.12 -17.42
C THR A 100 0.81 -1.77 -17.74
N ALA A 101 -0.42 -1.50 -17.27
CA ALA A 101 -1.10 -0.24 -17.51
C ALA A 101 -0.69 0.80 -16.47
N GLU A 102 -0.40 2.02 -16.92
CA GLU A 102 -0.11 3.18 -16.07
C GLU A 102 -1.00 4.35 -16.49
N VAL A 103 -1.59 5.04 -15.51
CA VAL A 103 -2.48 6.18 -15.72
C VAL A 103 -2.14 7.31 -14.76
N ALA A 104 -2.34 8.55 -15.20
CA ALA A 104 -2.36 9.71 -14.30
C ALA A 104 -3.62 9.64 -13.42
N ALA A 105 -3.50 10.06 -12.17
CA ALA A 105 -4.61 10.08 -11.23
C ALA A 105 -4.52 11.30 -10.30
N ARG A 106 -5.68 11.72 -9.79
CA ARG A 106 -5.79 12.71 -8.72
C ARG A 106 -6.24 12.02 -7.43
N ALA A 107 -5.51 12.24 -6.36
CA ALA A 107 -5.83 11.71 -5.04
C ALA A 107 -6.86 12.60 -4.34
N GLU A 108 -7.85 11.94 -3.74
CA GLU A 108 -8.88 12.54 -2.90
C GLU A 108 -8.88 11.84 -1.54
N ALA A 109 -8.90 12.62 -0.47
CA ALA A 109 -8.99 12.07 0.87
C ALA A 109 -10.35 11.39 1.07
N VAL A 110 -10.33 10.17 1.59
CA VAL A 110 -11.55 9.47 1.99
C VAL A 110 -12.11 10.13 3.24
N GLY A 111 -13.37 10.54 3.18
CA GLY A 111 -14.09 11.13 4.31
C GLY A 111 -14.36 10.13 5.43
N HIS A 112 -14.57 10.67 6.63
CA HIS A 112 -14.85 9.91 7.85
C HIS A 112 -16.11 9.04 7.72
N ASP A 113 -17.09 9.48 6.93
CA ASP A 113 -18.35 8.81 6.63
C ASP A 113 -18.15 7.47 5.89
N ARG A 114 -17.15 7.39 5.02
CA ARG A 114 -16.82 6.17 4.25
C ARG A 114 -15.69 5.35 4.85
N TRP A 115 -14.99 5.89 5.85
CA TRP A 115 -13.77 5.28 6.39
C TRP A 115 -13.99 3.86 6.92
N HIS A 116 -15.01 3.65 7.75
CA HIS A 116 -15.34 2.33 8.29
C HIS A 116 -15.74 1.34 7.18
N HIS A 117 -16.52 1.80 6.19
CA HIS A 117 -16.91 0.97 5.04
C HIS A 117 -15.69 0.43 4.29
N TYR A 118 -14.72 1.29 3.98
CA TYR A 118 -13.50 0.84 3.30
C TYR A 118 -12.62 -0.02 4.20
N LEU A 119 -12.50 0.29 5.49
CA LEU A 119 -11.75 -0.55 6.42
C LEU A 119 -12.31 -1.97 6.45
N ASP A 120 -13.63 -2.12 6.48
CA ASP A 120 -14.30 -3.42 6.46
C ASP A 120 -13.98 -4.20 5.18
N ARG A 121 -14.03 -3.53 4.01
CA ARG A 121 -13.67 -4.14 2.72
C ARG A 121 -12.19 -4.55 2.66
N PHE A 122 -11.28 -3.70 3.15
CA PHE A 122 -9.85 -4.02 3.23
C PHE A 122 -9.61 -5.21 4.17
N ALA A 123 -10.23 -5.21 5.35
CA ALA A 123 -10.11 -6.29 6.33
C ALA A 123 -10.72 -7.60 5.83
N SER A 124 -11.69 -7.57 4.91
CA SER A 124 -12.30 -8.76 4.33
C SER A 124 -11.30 -9.62 3.55
N PHE A 125 -10.32 -9.02 2.85
CA PHE A 125 -9.30 -9.78 2.12
C PHE A 125 -7.93 -9.75 2.79
N TYR A 126 -7.65 -8.74 3.62
CA TYR A 126 -6.43 -8.65 4.40
C TYR A 126 -6.74 -8.30 5.87
N PRO A 127 -7.12 -9.30 6.70
CA PRO A 127 -7.51 -9.10 8.10
C PRO A 127 -6.57 -8.26 8.98
N PRO A 128 -5.23 -8.29 8.80
CA PRO A 128 -4.31 -7.50 9.62
C PRO A 128 -4.54 -5.98 9.60
N TYR A 129 -5.32 -5.43 8.66
CA TYR A 129 -5.63 -4.01 8.68
C TYR A 129 -6.35 -3.56 9.95
N ARG A 130 -7.13 -4.43 10.61
CA ARG A 130 -7.75 -4.11 11.91
C ARG A 130 -6.70 -3.93 12.99
N ASP A 131 -5.72 -4.83 13.05
CA ASP A 131 -4.61 -4.74 14.01
C ASP A 131 -3.76 -3.50 13.76
N TYR A 132 -3.59 -3.10 12.50
CA TYR A 132 -2.84 -1.88 12.15
C TYR A 132 -3.56 -0.62 12.61
N VAL A 133 -4.88 -0.55 12.44
CA VAL A 133 -5.71 0.55 12.97
C VAL A 133 -5.60 0.62 14.49
N GLN A 134 -5.77 -0.50 15.19
CA GLN A 134 -5.64 -0.56 16.64
C GLN A 134 -4.26 -0.11 17.10
N ARG A 135 -3.20 -0.58 16.44
CA ARG A 135 -1.81 -0.19 16.75
C ARG A 135 -1.55 1.30 16.49
N ALA A 136 -2.13 1.86 15.43
CA ALA A 136 -1.97 3.27 15.10
C ALA A 136 -2.65 4.19 16.13
N GLY A 137 -3.68 3.71 16.83
CA GLY A 137 -4.42 4.47 17.83
C GLY A 137 -5.18 5.67 17.25
N ARG A 138 -5.40 5.68 15.94
CA ARG A 138 -6.06 6.75 15.17
C ARG A 138 -6.67 6.18 13.90
N ASP A 139 -7.55 6.94 13.29
CA ASP A 139 -8.01 6.63 11.94
C ASP A 139 -6.85 6.83 10.94
N ILE A 140 -6.55 5.75 10.23
CA ILE A 140 -5.47 5.71 9.24
C ILE A 140 -5.98 6.38 7.96
N PRO A 141 -5.28 7.38 7.40
CA PRO A 141 -5.69 8.03 6.18
C PRO A 141 -5.90 7.03 5.03
N MET A 142 -6.98 7.23 4.29
CA MET A 142 -7.25 6.51 3.06
C MET A 142 -7.41 7.53 1.93
N TRP A 143 -7.00 7.14 0.74
CA TRP A 143 -7.03 7.98 -0.44
C TRP A 143 -7.72 7.25 -1.58
N ARG A 144 -8.64 7.92 -2.25
CA ARG A 144 -9.19 7.48 -3.53
C ARG A 144 -8.38 8.13 -4.65
N LEU A 145 -7.78 7.32 -5.49
CA LEU A 145 -6.99 7.74 -6.64
C LEU A 145 -7.89 7.67 -7.87
N VAL A 146 -8.33 8.83 -8.33
CA VAL A 146 -9.27 8.96 -9.44
C VAL A 146 -8.48 9.11 -10.74
N PRO A 147 -8.51 8.11 -11.65
CA PRO A 147 -7.83 8.21 -12.94
C PRO A 147 -8.29 9.45 -13.70
N GLN A 148 -7.33 10.15 -14.30
CA GLN A 148 -7.63 11.30 -15.16
C GLN A 148 -7.73 10.82 -16.61
N PRO A 149 -8.63 11.41 -17.42
CA PRO A 149 -8.64 11.16 -18.85
C PRO A 149 -7.27 11.52 -19.44
N ALA A 150 -6.81 10.75 -20.42
CA ALA A 150 -5.62 11.12 -21.17
C ALA A 150 -5.92 12.47 -21.85
N GLU A 151 -5.07 13.48 -21.63
CA GLU A 151 -5.11 14.70 -22.43
C GLU A 151 -4.88 14.29 -23.89
N ALA A 152 -5.85 14.64 -24.74
CA ALA A 152 -5.89 14.32 -26.17
C ALA A 152 -5.01 15.25 -27.00
#